data_AF-A0A2N7DT17-F1
#
_entry.id   AF-A0A2N7DT17-F1
#
_cell.length_a   1.000
_cell.length_b   1.000
_cell.length_c   1.000
_cell.angle_alpha   90.00
_cell.angle_beta   90.00
_cell.angle_gamma   90.00
#
_symmetry.space_group_name_H-M   'P 1'
#
loop_
_entity.id
_entity.type
_entity.pdbx_description
1 polymer ?
#
loop_
_entity_poly.entity_id
_entity_poly.type
_entity_poly.pdbx_seq_one_letter_code
_entity_poly.pdbx_strand_id
1 'polypeptide(L)' 'MKIQIIVALMFFAVFAALLPGNHYIYVANADYYMGQFVTVAAVLLMWGSLFAGFVSLFFHKIKKLYQSI' A
#
# COMPACT_ATOMS: atom_id res chain seq x y z
N MET A 1 -1.78 -15.15 13.46
CA MET A 1 -2.41 -15.27 12.12
C MET A 1 -3.69 -14.44 11.97
N LYS A 2 -4.74 -14.58 12.80
CA LYS A 2 -6.01 -13.84 12.60
C LYS A 2 -5.83 -12.31 12.48
N ILE A 3 -5.09 -11.69 13.40
CA ILE A 3 -4.82 -10.23 13.38
C ILE A 3 -4.00 -9.82 12.14
N GLN A 4 -3.02 -10.63 11.73
CA GLN A 4 -2.19 -10.36 10.56
C GLN A 4 -3.00 -10.40 9.26
N ILE A 5 -3.94 -11.33 9.16
CA ILE A 5 -4.87 -11.42 8.02
C ILE A 5 -5.77 -10.19 7.97
N ILE A 6 -6.30 -9.72 9.11
CA ILE A 6 -7.11 -8.51 9.17
C ILE A 6 -6.30 -7.29 8.70
N VAL A 7 -5.07 -7.15 9.19
CA VAL A 7 -4.17 -6.06 8.78
C VAL A 7 -3.88 -6.14 7.27
N ALA A 8 -3.58 -7.33 6.74
CA ALA A 8 -3.35 -7.53 5.32
C ALA A 8 -4.57 -7.12 4.48
N LEU A 9 -5.77 -7.52 4.91
CA LEU A 9 -7.02 -7.18 4.23
C LEU A 9 -7.28 -5.67 4.20
N MET A 10 -6.98 -4.95 5.28
CA MET A 10 -7.09 -3.49 5.30
C MET A 10 -6.15 -2.84 4.29
N PHE A 11 -4.89 -3.28 4.22
CA PHE A 11 -3.92 -2.77 3.26
C PHE A 11 -4.28 -3.10 1.80
N PHE A 12 -4.81 -4.30 1.54
CA PHE A 12 -5.30 -4.65 0.21
C PHE A 12 -6.56 -3.86 -0.17
N ALA A 13 -7.43 -3.54 0.77
CA ALA A 13 -8.59 -2.68 0.52
C ALA A 13 -8.15 -1.25 0.13
N VAL A 14 -7.15 -0.68 0.82
CA VAL A 14 -6.56 0.62 0.46
C VAL A 14 -5.94 0.58 -0.93
N PHE A 15 -5.18 -0.46 -1.26
CA PHE A 15 -4.63 -0.65 -2.60
C PHE A 15 -5.72 -0.72 -3.67
N ALA A 16 -6.74 -1.54 -3.46
CA ALA A 16 -7.84 -1.72 -4.41
C ALA A 16 -8.64 -0.42 -4.63
N ALA A 17 -8.83 0.39 -3.59
CA ALA A 17 -9.49 1.69 -3.70
C ALA A 17 -8.67 2.70 -4.52
N LEU A 18 -7.34 2.68 -4.39
CA LEU A 18 -6.44 3.62 -5.07
C LEU A 18 -6.11 3.21 -6.51
N LEU A 19 -6.23 1.92 -6.84
CA LEU A 19 -5.94 1.39 -8.19
C LEU A 19 -6.71 2.09 -9.31
N PRO A 20 -8.05 2.24 -9.24
CA PRO A 20 -8.80 3.02 -10.23
C PRO A 20 -8.60 4.54 -10.05
N GLY A 21 -8.51 5.03 -8.80
CA GLY A 21 -8.44 6.45 -8.48
C GLY A 21 -7.19 7.16 -9.01
N ASN A 22 -6.04 6.49 -8.97
CA ASN A 22 -4.76 7.08 -9.39
C ASN A 22 -4.71 7.46 -10.88
N HIS A 23 -5.43 6.74 -11.75
CA HIS A 23 -5.49 7.09 -13.17
C HIS A 23 -6.23 8.42 -13.40
N TYR A 24 -7.31 8.68 -12.66
CA TYR A 24 -8.05 9.93 -12.76
C TYR A 24 -7.28 11.12 -12.17
N ILE A 25 -6.52 10.88 -11.09
CA ILE A 25 -5.68 11.91 -10.46
C ILE A 25 -4.56 12.32 -11.44
N TYR A 26 -3.94 11.37 -12.14
CA TYR A 26 -2.92 11.66 -13.17
C TYR A 26 -3.43 12.60 -14.27
N VAL A 27 -4.62 12.31 -14.81
CA VAL A 27 -5.21 13.07 -15.92
C VAL A 27 -5.67 14.46 -15.48
N ALA A 28 -6.24 14.58 -14.28
CA ALA A 28 -6.78 15.86 -13.79
C ALA A 28 -5.70 16.86 -13.35
N ASN A 29 -4.53 16.36 -12.94
CA ASN A 29 -3.51 17.17 -12.25
C ASN A 29 -2.18 17.28 -13.01
N ALA A 30 -2.12 16.83 -14.26
CA ALA A 30 -0.87 16.78 -15.05
C ALA A 30 -0.18 18.15 -15.18
N ASP A 31 -0.96 19.23 -15.29
CA ASP A 31 -0.45 20.59 -15.55
C ASP A 31 -0.16 21.41 -14.28
N TYR A 32 -0.54 20.90 -13.10
CA TYR A 32 -0.30 21.58 -11.82
C TYR A 32 0.85 20.92 -11.06
N TYR A 33 1.91 21.68 -10.78
CA TYR A 33 3.09 21.20 -10.05
C TYR A 33 2.73 20.57 -8.70
N MET A 34 1.79 21.18 -7.95
CA MET A 34 1.24 20.60 -6.72
C MET A 34 0.44 19.32 -6.95
N GLY A 35 -0.29 19.27 -8.06
CA GLY A 35 -1.07 18.11 -8.47
C GLY A 35 -0.21 16.89 -8.75
N GLN A 36 0.97 17.07 -9.37
CA GLN A 36 1.93 16.00 -9.62
C GLN A 36 2.45 15.37 -8.31
N PHE A 37 2.73 16.16 -7.27
CA PHE A 37 3.16 15.62 -5.97
C PHE A 37 2.08 14.78 -5.30
N VAL A 38 0.81 15.21 -5.36
CA VAL A 38 -0.33 14.46 -4.82
C VAL A 38 -0.46 13.11 -5.54
N THR A 39 -0.32 13.11 -6.86
CA THR A 39 -0.30 11.89 -7.67
C THR A 39 0.81 10.94 -7.24
N VAL A 40 2.04 11.43 -7.10
CA VAL A 40 3.18 10.62 -6.67
C VAL A 40 2.95 10.05 -5.26
N ALA A 41 2.46 10.87 -4.32
CA ALA A 41 2.14 10.42 -2.97
C ALA A 41 1.08 9.31 -2.96
N ALA A 42 0.01 9.45 -3.76
CA ALA A 42 -1.05 8.46 -3.87
C ALA A 42 -0.56 7.14 -4.52
N VAL A 43 0.34 7.22 -5.50
CA VAL A 43 1.00 6.04 -6.10
C VAL A 43 1.90 5.35 -5.07
N LEU A 44 2.73 6.09 -4.34
CA LEU A 44 3.58 5.52 -3.29
C LEU A 44 2.75 4.88 -2.18
N LEU A 45 1.63 5.50 -1.78
CA LEU A 45 0.73 4.97 -0.77
C LEU A 45 0.03 3.69 -1.25
N MET A 46 -0.40 3.64 -2.52
CA MET A 46 -0.98 2.46 -3.14
C MET A 46 0.02 1.28 -3.12
N TRP A 47 1.21 1.45 -3.71
CA TRP A 47 2.22 0.40 -3.76
C TRP A 47 2.75 0.01 -2.38
N GLY A 48 2.94 0.99 -1.50
CA GLY A 48 3.33 0.75 -0.10
C GLY A 48 2.30 -0.09 0.65
N SER A 49 1.00 0.16 0.40
CA SER A 49 -0.08 -0.66 0.98
C SER A 49 -0.05 -2.09 0.47
N LEU A 50 0.16 -2.31 -0.84
CA LEU A 50 0.31 -3.66 -1.38
C LEU A 50 1.45 -4.43 -0.71
N PHE A 51 2.63 -3.79 -0.61
CA PHE A 51 3.80 -4.41 0.01
C PHE A 51 3.58 -4.70 1.50
N ALA A 52 3.03 -3.74 2.25
CA ALA A 52 2.69 -3.91 3.67
C ALA A 52 1.68 -5.05 3.88
N GLY A 53 0.68 -5.16 3.01
CA GLY A 53 -0.29 -6.25 3.01
C GLY A 53 0.39 -7.60 2.90
N PHE A 54 1.27 -7.79 1.91
CA PHE A 54 2.05 -9.02 1.76
C PHE A 54 2.98 -9.30 2.94
N VAL A 55 3.78 -8.32 3.38
CA VAL A 55 4.72 -8.49 4.49
C VAL A 55 4.00 -8.90 5.78
N SER A 56 2.82 -8.33 6.04
CA SER A 56 2.02 -8.65 7.22
C SER A 56 1.61 -10.13 7.29
N LEU A 57 1.35 -10.78 6.14
CA LEU A 57 1.04 -12.21 6.06
C LEU A 57 2.23 -13.10 6.44
N PHE A 58 3.45 -12.66 6.11
CA PHE A 58 4.68 -13.40 6.42
C PHE A 58 5.32 -12.99 7.75
N PHE A 59 4.73 -12.03 8.47
CA PHE A 59 5.28 -11.49 9.71
C PHE A 59 5.58 -12.58 10.76
N HIS A 60 4.83 -13.67 10.80
CA HIS A 60 5.10 -14.77 11.73
C HIS A 60 6.40 -15.52 11.39
N LYS A 61 6.72 -15.69 10.10
CA LYS A 61 7.99 -16.28 9.64
C LYS A 61 9.16 -15.33 9.87
N ILE A 62 8.96 -14.04 9.58
CA ILE A 62 9.98 -12.98 9.79
C ILE A 62 10.32 -12.85 11.28
N LYS A 63 9.29 -12.77 12.15
CA LYS A 63 9.47 -12.71 13.60
C LYS A 63 10.20 -13.96 14.14
N LYS A 64 9.83 -15.14 13.67
CA LYS A 64 10.47 -16.40 14.09
C LYS A 64 11.94 -16.46 13.67
N LEU A 65 12.28 -15.97 12.48
CA LEU A 65 13.67 -15.84 12.02
C LEU A 65 14.45 -14.84 12.89
N TYR A 66 13.88 -13.67 13.17
CA TYR A 66 14.53 -12.66 14.01
C TYR A 66 14.80 -13.14 15.45
N GLN A 67 13.87 -13.92 16.03
CA GLN A 67 14.06 -14.50 17.37
C GLN A 67 14.96 -15.74 17.38
N SER A 68 15.38 -16.23 16.22
CA SER A 68 16.29 -17.38 16.07
C SER A 68 17.77 -16.96 15.94
N ILE A 69 18.02 -15.66 15.80
CA ILE A 69 19.35 -15.02 15.79
C ILE A 69 19.61 -14.51 17.20
#